data_AF-A0A9D7F711-F1
#
_entry.id   AF-A0A9D7F711-F1
#
_cell.length_a   1.000
_cell.length_b   1.000
_cell.length_c   1.000
_cell.angle_alpha   90.00
_cell.angle_beta   90.00
_cell.angle_gamma   90.00
#
_symmetry.space_group_name_H-M   'P 1'
#
loop_
_entity.id
_entity.type
_entity.pdbx_description
1 polymer ?
#
loop_
_entity_poly.entity_id
_entity_poly.type
_entity_poly.pdbx_seq_one_letter_code
_entity_poly.pdbx_strand_id
1 'polypeptide(L)'
;MGSSGESPRFGHPEGKVVLHVREIMDNIDRLDIGPAIRLKLRLIALVHDTFKNVEDKSIPRDRSRHHAVLARKFLEDYTTDEAILDVTELHDEAYYAWRDIYLYRNPGKGERRLRALLDRLGANLPFYLLFFQCDTQTGDKTQAPLQWLGEVGEGLGVKEMVSIAGRGVPAQS
;
A
#
# COMPACT_ATOMS: atom_id res chain seq x y z
N MET A 1 -21.49 4.45 34.03
CA MET A 1 -21.76 5.45 32.98
C MET A 1 -20.52 6.29 32.80
N GLY A 2 -20.06 6.47 31.55
CA GLY A 2 -18.94 7.36 31.19
C GLY A 2 -17.72 6.65 30.61
N SER A 3 -17.88 5.92 29.50
CA SER A 3 -16.75 5.64 28.60
C SER A 3 -16.39 6.95 27.92
N SER A 4 -15.28 7.58 28.31
CA SER A 4 -14.71 8.71 27.60
C SER A 4 -14.00 8.20 26.35
N GLY A 5 -14.77 8.04 25.27
CA GLY A 5 -14.22 7.86 23.94
C GLY A 5 -13.40 9.10 23.57
N GLU A 6 -12.09 8.95 23.52
CA GLU A 6 -11.20 10.01 23.03
C GLU A 6 -11.46 10.22 21.54
N SER A 7 -12.06 11.36 21.22
CA SER A 7 -12.12 11.86 19.85
C SER A 7 -10.73 12.30 19.40
N PRO A 8 -10.36 12.12 18.12
CA PRO A 8 -9.04 12.54 17.61
C PRO A 8 -8.78 14.02 17.92
N ARG A 9 -7.70 14.32 18.65
CA ARG A 9 -7.30 15.71 18.94
C ARG A 9 -6.63 16.33 17.72
N PHE A 10 -7.04 17.56 17.40
CA PHE A 10 -6.48 18.35 16.31
C PHE A 10 -4.96 18.52 16.51
N GLY A 11 -4.16 18.06 15.54
CA GLY A 11 -2.68 18.15 15.58
C GLY A 11 -1.94 16.86 15.92
N HIS A 12 -2.62 15.77 16.29
CA HIS A 12 -1.97 14.47 16.52
C HIS A 12 -1.96 13.60 15.24
N PRO A 13 -0.80 13.35 14.62
CA PRO A 13 -0.71 12.47 13.45
C PRO A 13 -1.11 11.02 13.79
N GLU A 14 -1.03 10.61 15.06
CA GLU A 14 -1.40 9.28 15.57
C GLU A 14 -2.85 8.93 15.25
N GLY A 15 -3.78 9.88 15.41
CA GLY A 15 -5.19 9.67 15.06
C GLY A 15 -5.39 9.42 13.56
N LYS A 16 -4.57 10.03 12.71
CA LYS A 16 -4.62 9.82 11.25
C LYS A 16 -4.05 8.46 10.84
N VAL A 17 -2.98 8.00 11.49
CA VAL A 17 -2.40 6.68 11.24
C VAL A 17 -3.36 5.55 11.62
N VAL A 18 -3.99 5.63 12.80
CA VAL A 18 -4.98 4.62 13.23
C VAL A 18 -6.19 4.59 12.31
N LEU A 19 -6.68 5.75 11.85
CA LEU A 19 -7.77 5.82 10.87
C LEU A 19 -7.37 5.19 9.53
N HIS A 20 -6.17 5.49 9.02
CA HIS A 20 -5.62 4.90 7.79
C HIS A 20 -5.58 3.36 7.88
N VAL A 21 -4.97 2.82 8.93
CA VAL A 21 -4.91 1.37 9.16
C VAL A 21 -6.31 0.76 9.24
N ARG A 22 -7.25 1.42 9.94
CA ARG A 22 -8.64 0.95 10.02
C ARG A 22 -9.31 0.88 8.64
N GLU A 23 -9.13 1.88 7.79
CA GLU A 23 -9.70 1.85 6.44
C GLU A 23 -9.13 0.70 5.59
N ILE A 24 -7.83 0.42 5.72
CA ILE A 24 -7.19 -0.72 5.05
C ILE A 24 -7.79 -2.04 5.57
N MET A 25 -7.96 -2.17 6.88
CA MET A 25 -8.56 -3.38 7.49
C MET A 25 -10.00 -3.59 6.97
N ASP A 26 -10.80 -2.52 6.91
CA ASP A 26 -12.16 -2.57 6.34
C ASP A 26 -12.15 -2.98 4.86
N ASN A 27 -11.15 -2.55 4.09
CA ASN A 27 -10.99 -2.96 2.70
C ASN A 27 -10.59 -4.44 2.58
N ILE A 28 -9.66 -4.91 3.42
CA ILE A 28 -9.24 -6.32 3.48
C ILE A 28 -10.43 -7.23 3.82
N ASP A 29 -11.32 -6.79 4.70
CA ASP A 29 -12.48 -7.58 5.15
C ASP A 29 -13.57 -7.73 4.08
N ARG A 30 -13.57 -6.83 3.07
CA ARG A 30 -14.47 -6.92 1.90
C ARG A 30 -13.95 -7.85 0.81
N LEU A 31 -12.71 -8.34 0.90
CA LEU A 31 -12.15 -9.25 -0.09
C LEU A 31 -12.67 -10.68 0.11
N ASP A 32 -13.07 -11.31 -1.01
CA ASP A 32 -13.40 -12.74 -1.07
C ASP A 32 -12.11 -13.58 -1.16
N ILE A 33 -11.40 -13.66 -0.03
CA ILE A 33 -10.11 -14.35 0.09
C ILE A 33 -10.09 -15.30 1.28
N GLY A 34 -9.23 -16.31 1.18
CA GLY A 34 -9.01 -17.27 2.26
C GLY A 34 -8.44 -16.62 3.53
N PRO A 35 -8.68 -17.24 4.71
CA PRO A 35 -8.26 -16.68 6.00
C PRO A 35 -6.74 -16.49 6.12
N ALA A 36 -5.95 -17.36 5.47
CA ALA A 36 -4.49 -17.24 5.46
C ALA A 36 -4.01 -15.97 4.74
N ILE A 37 -4.55 -15.67 3.56
CA ILE A 37 -4.20 -14.45 2.80
C ILE A 37 -4.67 -13.21 3.57
N ARG A 38 -5.88 -13.25 4.13
CA ARG A 38 -6.42 -12.18 4.96
C ARG A 38 -5.49 -11.85 6.13
N LEU A 39 -4.98 -12.86 6.83
CA LEU A 39 -4.05 -12.68 7.95
C LEU A 39 -2.76 -11.96 7.50
N LYS A 40 -2.19 -12.39 6.36
CA LYS A 40 -0.97 -11.75 5.82
C LYS A 40 -1.21 -10.28 5.47
N LEU A 41 -2.31 -9.95 4.79
CA LEU A 41 -2.65 -8.56 4.46
C LEU A 41 -2.82 -7.69 5.70
N ARG A 42 -3.48 -8.21 6.75
CA ARG A 42 -3.66 -7.49 8.01
C ARG A 42 -2.33 -7.24 8.72
N LEU A 43 -1.41 -8.21 8.71
CA LEU A 43 -0.06 -8.02 9.26
C LEU A 43 0.68 -6.88 8.53
N ILE A 44 0.65 -6.87 7.20
CA ILE A 44 1.29 -5.81 6.39
C ILE A 44 0.62 -4.45 6.69
N ALA A 45 -0.71 -4.39 6.77
CA ALA A 45 -1.45 -3.18 7.06
C ALA A 45 -1.02 -2.52 8.39
N LEU A 46 -0.73 -3.32 9.42
CA LEU A 46 -0.24 -2.82 10.70
C LEU A 46 1.16 -2.21 10.62
N VAL A 47 2.02 -2.72 9.72
CA VAL A 47 3.47 -2.43 9.78
C VAL A 47 3.95 -1.49 8.68
N HIS A 48 3.38 -1.54 7.47
CA HIS A 48 3.93 -0.89 6.26
C HIS A 48 4.33 0.58 6.46
N ASP A 49 3.50 1.36 7.19
CA ASP A 49 3.69 2.79 7.42
C ASP A 49 4.21 3.14 8.83
N THR A 50 4.52 2.15 9.67
CA THR A 50 4.90 2.35 11.09
C THR A 50 6.13 3.25 11.24
N PHE A 51 7.09 3.15 10.33
CA PHE A 51 8.40 3.82 10.43
C PHE A 51 8.46 5.17 9.69
N LYS A 52 7.32 5.72 9.25
CA LYS A 52 7.24 6.99 8.49
C LYS A 52 7.77 8.20 9.26
N ASN A 53 7.71 8.16 10.59
CA ASN A 53 8.20 9.21 11.48
C ASN A 53 9.74 9.26 11.59
N VAL A 54 10.41 8.12 11.49
CA VAL A 54 11.88 7.97 11.64
C VAL A 54 12.63 7.88 10.31
N GLU A 55 11.86 7.92 9.21
CA GLU A 55 12.38 7.97 7.86
C GLU A 55 13.30 9.19 7.65
N ASP A 56 14.41 8.99 6.96
CA ASP A 56 15.31 10.09 6.62
C ASP A 56 14.62 11.10 5.70
N LYS A 57 14.81 12.40 5.96
CA LYS A 57 14.24 13.52 5.20
C LYS A 57 15.31 14.46 4.64
N SER A 58 16.59 14.11 4.75
CA SER A 58 17.69 14.93 4.21
C SER A 58 17.72 14.95 2.69
N ILE A 59 18.52 15.87 2.14
CA ILE A 59 18.79 15.99 0.71
C ILE A 59 20.32 15.92 0.52
N PRO A 60 20.86 14.87 -0.14
CA PRO A 60 20.16 13.69 -0.66
C PRO A 60 19.60 12.79 0.45
N ARG A 61 18.57 12.01 0.11
CA ARG A 61 17.89 11.08 1.02
C ARG A 61 18.66 9.76 1.10
N ASP A 62 18.91 9.25 2.30
CA ASP A 62 19.38 7.90 2.55
C ASP A 62 18.24 6.89 2.33
N ARG A 63 18.35 6.12 1.24
CA ARG A 63 17.36 5.10 0.86
C ARG A 63 17.30 3.93 1.83
N SER A 64 18.40 3.63 2.54
CA SER A 64 18.43 2.56 3.54
C SER A 64 17.56 2.85 4.76
N ARG A 65 17.18 4.12 4.93
CA ARG A 65 16.31 4.66 5.97
C ARG A 65 14.92 5.02 5.45
N HIS A 66 14.52 4.53 4.28
CA HIS A 66 13.14 4.62 3.80
C HIS A 66 12.21 3.82 4.73
N HIS A 67 11.02 4.34 5.04
CA HIS A 67 10.12 3.72 6.01
C HIS A 67 9.76 2.27 5.63
N ALA A 68 9.51 2.00 4.35
CA ALA A 68 9.22 0.65 3.86
C ALA A 68 10.40 -0.34 4.05
N VAL A 69 11.65 0.14 3.93
CA VAL A 69 12.86 -0.67 4.17
C VAL A 69 13.01 -0.98 5.66
N LEU A 70 12.73 0.00 6.52
CA LEU A 70 12.73 -0.20 7.97
C LEU A 70 11.61 -1.16 8.40
N ALA A 71 10.42 -1.04 7.79
CA ALA A 71 9.28 -1.93 8.02
C ALA A 71 9.60 -3.38 7.64
N ARG A 72 10.25 -3.61 6.48
CA ARG A 72 10.74 -4.95 6.12
C ARG A 72 11.73 -5.49 7.14
N LYS A 73 12.78 -4.73 7.48
CA LYS A 73 13.80 -5.16 8.45
C LYS A 73 13.20 -5.52 9.80
N PHE A 74 12.19 -4.77 10.24
CA PHE A 74 11.46 -5.11 11.46
C PHE A 74 10.73 -6.46 11.33
N LEU A 75 10.07 -6.73 10.19
CA LEU A 75 9.34 -7.99 9.97
C LEU A 75 10.25 -9.22 9.79
N GLU A 76 11.49 -9.04 9.33
CA GLU A 76 12.47 -10.13 9.18
C GLU A 76 12.73 -10.88 10.51
N ASP A 77 12.53 -10.23 11.66
CA ASP A 77 12.63 -10.86 12.98
C ASP A 77 11.40 -11.73 13.34
N TYR A 78 10.29 -11.61 12.61
CA TYR A 78 9.00 -12.25 12.94
C TYR A 78 8.48 -13.19 11.86
N THR A 79 9.00 -13.13 10.63
CA THR A 79 8.57 -13.99 9.52
C THR A 79 9.67 -14.18 8.49
N THR A 80 9.67 -15.35 7.85
CA THR A 80 10.49 -15.66 6.66
C THR A 80 9.64 -15.74 5.39
N ASP A 81 8.38 -15.30 5.45
CA ASP A 81 7.47 -15.29 4.30
C ASP A 81 7.82 -14.11 3.39
N GLU A 82 8.57 -14.38 2.32
CA GLU A 82 9.01 -13.36 1.36
C GLU A 82 7.86 -12.57 0.73
N ALA A 83 6.65 -13.14 0.61
CA ALA A 83 5.52 -12.38 0.10
C ALA A 83 5.14 -11.23 1.05
N ILE A 84 5.22 -11.45 2.37
CA ILE A 84 4.98 -10.42 3.39
C ILE A 84 6.09 -9.37 3.34
N LEU A 85 7.35 -9.82 3.27
CA LEU A 85 8.52 -8.94 3.29
C LEU A 85 8.59 -8.07 2.03
N ASP A 86 8.34 -8.65 0.85
CA ASP A 86 8.36 -7.93 -0.42
C ASP A 86 7.21 -6.94 -0.54
N VAL A 87 5.97 -7.34 -0.22
CA VAL A 87 4.84 -6.41 -0.27
C VAL A 87 5.02 -5.26 0.71
N THR A 88 5.54 -5.52 1.91
CA THR A 88 5.82 -4.46 2.89
C THR A 88 6.84 -3.46 2.37
N GLU A 89 7.96 -3.92 1.79
CA GLU A 89 9.00 -3.02 1.28
C GLU A 89 8.55 -2.26 0.02
N LEU A 90 7.82 -2.94 -0.86
CA LEU A 90 7.54 -2.46 -2.21
C LEU A 90 6.21 -1.71 -2.32
N HIS A 91 5.39 -1.61 -1.25
CA HIS A 91 4.01 -1.12 -1.32
C HIS A 91 3.82 0.23 -2.05
N ASP A 92 4.81 1.13 -1.97
CA ASP A 92 4.77 2.45 -2.63
C ASP A 92 5.21 2.43 -4.11
N GLU A 93 5.85 1.36 -4.58
CA GLU A 93 6.62 1.35 -5.84
C GLU A 93 5.75 1.55 -7.07
N ALA A 94 4.54 0.99 -7.10
CA ALA A 94 3.60 1.23 -8.20
C ALA A 94 3.17 2.71 -8.26
N TYR A 95 2.90 3.34 -7.11
CA TYR A 95 2.62 4.77 -7.05
C TYR A 95 3.82 5.60 -7.53
N TYR A 96 5.05 5.24 -7.14
CA TYR A 96 6.25 5.92 -7.59
C TYR A 96 6.49 5.78 -9.10
N ALA A 97 6.21 4.61 -9.67
CA ALA A 97 6.31 4.38 -11.11
C ALA A 97 5.29 5.24 -11.86
N TRP A 98 4.02 5.20 -11.44
CA TRP A 98 2.96 6.03 -11.98
C TRP A 98 3.30 7.53 -11.89
N ARG A 99 3.77 8.01 -10.72
CA ARG A 99 4.16 9.41 -10.52
C ARG A 99 5.28 9.83 -11.46
N ASP A 100 6.31 9.00 -11.62
CA ASP A 100 7.42 9.29 -12.53
C ASP A 100 6.91 9.41 -13.99
N ILE A 101 5.99 8.54 -14.43
CA ILE A 101 5.41 8.56 -15.79
C ILE A 101 4.52 9.80 -16.01
N TYR A 102 3.51 9.98 -15.16
CA TYR A 102 2.39 10.89 -15.44
C TYR A 102 2.57 12.28 -14.82
N LEU A 103 3.13 12.37 -13.61
CA LEU A 103 3.30 13.66 -12.92
C LEU A 103 4.64 14.31 -13.24
N TYR A 104 5.73 13.54 -13.28
CA TYR A 104 7.06 14.05 -13.58
C TYR A 104 7.45 13.94 -15.05
N ARG A 105 6.57 13.40 -15.90
CA ARG A 105 6.77 13.27 -17.35
C ARG A 105 8.10 12.59 -17.70
N ASN A 106 8.50 11.61 -16.89
CA ASN A 106 9.72 10.83 -17.05
C ASN A 106 9.38 9.34 -17.23
N PRO A 107 8.80 8.97 -18.39
CA PRO A 107 8.35 7.61 -18.65
C PRO A 107 9.50 6.61 -18.55
N GLY A 108 10.69 6.92 -19.08
CA GLY A 108 11.83 6.02 -19.02
C GLY A 108 12.25 5.64 -17.59
N LYS A 109 12.15 6.57 -16.62
CA LYS A 109 12.42 6.25 -15.21
C LYS A 109 11.29 5.42 -14.59
N GLY A 110 10.05 5.79 -14.83
CA GLY A 110 8.90 5.08 -14.28
C GLY A 110 8.73 3.66 -14.83
N GLU A 111 8.96 3.45 -16.13
CA GLU A 111 8.95 2.12 -16.77
C GLU A 111 10.06 1.22 -16.21
N ARG A 112 11.26 1.75 -15.99
CA ARG A 112 12.34 0.98 -15.34
C ARG A 112 11.97 0.58 -13.91
N ARG A 113 11.31 1.48 -13.17
CA ARG A 113 10.82 1.19 -11.81
C ARG A 113 9.74 0.11 -11.84
N LEU A 114 8.76 0.24 -12.73
CA LEU A 114 7.71 -0.77 -12.90
C LEU A 114 8.31 -2.13 -13.27
N ARG A 115 9.24 -2.19 -14.22
CA ARG A 115 9.90 -3.45 -14.59
C ARG A 115 10.61 -4.08 -13.39
N ALA A 116 11.40 -3.31 -12.65
CA ALA A 116 12.08 -3.80 -11.46
C ALA A 116 11.09 -4.31 -10.38
N LEU A 117 9.95 -3.63 -10.21
CA LEU A 117 8.88 -4.06 -9.31
C LEU A 117 8.30 -5.42 -9.75
N LEU A 118 7.94 -5.55 -11.03
CA LEU A 118 7.36 -6.78 -11.58
C LEU A 118 8.34 -7.95 -11.50
N ASP A 119 9.61 -7.72 -11.87
CA ASP A 119 10.68 -8.73 -11.82
C ASP A 119 10.91 -9.21 -10.39
N ARG A 120 10.88 -8.30 -9.40
CA ARG A 120 11.07 -8.65 -7.98
C ARG A 120 9.88 -9.39 -7.40
N LEU A 121 8.65 -8.95 -7.70
CA LEU A 121 7.44 -9.58 -7.17
C LEU A 121 7.23 -10.99 -7.75
N GLY A 122 7.45 -11.18 -9.04
CA GLY A 122 7.24 -12.47 -9.71
C GLY A 122 5.89 -13.10 -9.36
N ALA A 123 5.92 -14.28 -8.73
CA ALA A 123 4.72 -15.01 -8.30
C ALA A 123 3.92 -14.30 -7.20
N ASN A 124 4.51 -13.35 -6.47
CA ASN A 124 3.84 -12.57 -5.41
C ASN A 124 3.05 -11.36 -5.96
N LEU A 125 3.06 -11.12 -7.28
CA LEU A 125 2.37 -9.99 -7.88
C LEU A 125 0.86 -9.93 -7.54
N PRO A 126 0.07 -11.02 -7.59
CA PRO A 126 -1.34 -10.97 -7.18
C PRO A 126 -1.53 -10.50 -5.73
N PHE A 127 -0.66 -10.99 -4.84
CA PHE A 127 -0.70 -10.61 -3.42
C PHE A 127 -0.35 -9.13 -3.20
N TYR A 128 0.63 -8.61 -3.95
CA TYR A 128 0.95 -7.18 -3.98
C TYR A 128 -0.25 -6.33 -4.46
N LEU A 129 -0.92 -6.75 -5.54
CA LEU A 129 -2.05 -6.03 -6.11
C LEU A 129 -3.20 -5.91 -5.12
N LEU A 130 -3.51 -6.99 -4.39
CA LEU A 130 -4.53 -6.97 -3.33
C LEU A 130 -4.19 -5.93 -2.25
N PHE A 131 -2.96 -5.92 -1.76
CA PHE A 131 -2.56 -4.95 -0.73
C PHE A 131 -2.57 -3.51 -1.27
N PHE A 132 -1.99 -3.30 -2.47
CA PHE A 132 -1.96 -1.98 -3.11
C PHE A 132 -3.37 -1.42 -3.32
N GLN A 133 -4.31 -2.28 -3.70
CA GLN A 133 -5.72 -1.91 -3.81
C GLN A 133 -6.30 -1.50 -2.45
N CYS A 134 -6.12 -2.31 -1.39
CA CYS A 134 -6.63 -1.98 -0.06
C CYS A 134 -6.03 -0.68 0.51
N ASP A 135 -4.74 -0.44 0.30
CA ASP A 135 -4.03 0.76 0.76
C ASP A 135 -4.41 2.01 -0.05
N THR A 136 -4.67 1.86 -1.35
CA THR A 136 -5.05 2.98 -2.24
C THR A 136 -6.52 3.35 -2.12
N GLN A 137 -7.42 2.42 -1.81
CA GLN A 137 -8.86 2.68 -1.63
C GLN A 137 -9.21 3.26 -0.24
N THR A 138 -8.40 4.22 0.21
CA THR A 138 -8.59 5.02 1.42
C THR A 138 -9.08 6.42 1.04
N GLY A 139 -9.80 7.09 1.94
CA GLY A 139 -10.64 8.26 1.59
C GLY A 139 -9.92 9.44 0.94
N ASP A 140 -8.62 9.57 1.16
CA ASP A 140 -7.82 10.73 0.75
C ASP A 140 -6.90 10.46 -0.46
N LYS A 141 -6.83 9.22 -0.96
CA LYS A 141 -5.87 8.85 -2.02
C LYS A 141 -6.47 8.92 -3.43
N THR A 142 -5.66 9.40 -4.38
CA THR A 142 -6.01 9.35 -5.81
C THR A 142 -6.14 7.89 -6.27
N GLN A 143 -7.18 7.60 -7.04
CA GLN A 143 -7.43 6.26 -7.59
C GLN A 143 -6.73 6.03 -8.94
N ALA A 144 -6.12 7.07 -9.53
CA ALA A 144 -5.45 6.97 -10.82
C ALA A 144 -4.28 5.95 -10.86
N PRO A 145 -3.42 5.82 -9.83
CA PRO A 145 -2.38 4.79 -9.80
C PRO A 145 -2.96 3.38 -9.75
N LEU A 146 -4.09 3.18 -9.07
CA LEU A 146 -4.77 1.89 -8.98
C LEU A 146 -5.38 1.50 -10.33
N GLN A 147 -6.06 2.42 -11.01
CA GLN A 147 -6.61 2.19 -12.34
C GLN A 147 -5.51 1.87 -13.37
N TRP A 148 -4.43 2.64 -13.34
CA TRP A 148 -3.27 2.40 -14.20
C TRP A 148 -2.62 1.04 -13.96
N LEU A 149 -2.40 0.67 -12.69
CA LEU A 149 -1.83 -0.63 -12.36
C LEU A 149 -2.79 -1.76 -12.75
N GLY A 150 -4.10 -1.51 -12.64
CA GLY A 150 -5.22 -2.22 -13.28
C GLY A 150 -4.91 -2.69 -14.68
N GLU A 151 -4.80 -1.71 -15.57
CA GLU A 151 -4.55 -1.91 -17.00
C GLU A 151 -3.22 -2.64 -17.27
N VAL A 152 -2.17 -2.33 -16.49
CA VAL A 152 -0.88 -3.03 -16.57
C VAL A 152 -1.04 -4.51 -16.22
N GLY A 153 -1.75 -4.83 -15.14
CA GLY A 153 -1.99 -6.21 -14.69
C GLY A 153 -2.80 -7.02 -15.69
N GLU A 154 -3.85 -6.41 -16.27
CA GLU A 154 -4.64 -7.04 -17.35
C GLU A 154 -3.78 -7.37 -18.57
N GLY A 155 -2.91 -6.44 -18.98
CA GLY A 155 -1.96 -6.67 -20.07
C GLY A 155 -0.95 -7.80 -19.80
N LEU A 156 -0.72 -8.15 -18.54
CA LEU A 156 0.14 -9.26 -18.11
C LEU A 156 -0.64 -10.56 -17.84
N GLY A 157 -1.96 -10.58 -18.05
CA GLY A 157 -2.82 -11.74 -17.81
C GLY A 157 -3.16 -11.99 -16.34
N VAL A 158 -2.92 -11.02 -15.45
CA VAL A 158 -3.27 -11.11 -14.02
C VAL A 158 -4.72 -10.62 -13.85
N LYS A 159 -5.63 -11.55 -13.53
CA LYS A 159 -7.07 -11.26 -13.37
C LYS A 159 -7.50 -10.90 -11.94
N GLU A 160 -6.57 -10.80 -10.99
CA GLU A 160 -6.87 -10.76 -9.55
C GLU A 160 -7.10 -9.37 -8.96
N MET A 161 -7.23 -8.30 -9.76
CA MET A 161 -7.81 -7.07 -9.21
C MET A 161 -9.31 -7.26 -9.02
N VAL A 162 -9.65 -7.78 -7.84
CA VAL A 162 -11.02 -8.04 -7.42
C VAL A 162 -11.74 -6.70 -7.28
N SER A 163 -12.93 -6.57 -7.87
CA SER A 163 -13.81 -5.45 -7.55
C SER A 163 -14.12 -5.49 -6.06
N ILE A 164 -13.49 -4.64 -5.25
CA ILE A 164 -13.96 -4.38 -3.89
C ILE A 164 -15.32 -3.73 -4.07
N ALA A 165 -16.38 -4.43 -3.64
CA ALA A 165 -17.76 -3.96 -3.74
C ALA A 165 -17.82 -2.48 -3.33
N GLY A 166 -18.22 -1.65 -4.30
CA GLY A 166 -17.86 -0.24 -4.35
C GLY A 166 -18.20 0.54 -3.08
N ARG A 167 -17.27 1.42 -2.67
CA ARG A 167 -17.72 2.70 -2.13
C ARG A 167 -18.42 3.38 -3.31
N GLY A 168 -19.75 3.43 -3.29
CA GLY A 168 -20.48 4.35 -4.14
C GLY A 168 -19.87 5.73 -3.92
N VAL A 169 -19.16 6.25 -4.92
CA VAL A 169 -18.72 7.63 -4.92
C VAL A 169 -20.01 8.45 -4.90
N PRO A 170 -20.32 9.22 -3.84
CA PRO A 170 -21.42 10.16 -3.95
C PRO A 170 -21.06 11.12 -5.07
N ALA A 171 -21.93 11.22 -6.07
CA ALA A 171 -21.86 12.24 -7.09
C ALA A 171 -21.68 13.58 -6.37
N GLN A 172 -20.61 14.30 -6.67
CA GLN A 172 -20.48 15.68 -6.21
C GLN A 172 -21.65 16.46 -6.81
N SER A 173 -22.51 16.96 -5.92
CA SER A 173 -23.61 17.87 -6.19
C SER A 173 -23.16 19.32 -6.20
#